data_AF-A0A967UFY8-F1
#
_entry.id   AF-A0A967UFY8-F1
#
_cell.length_a   1.000
_cell.length_b   1.000
_cell.length_c   1.000
_cell.angle_alpha   90.00
_cell.angle_beta   90.00
_cell.angle_gamma   90.00
#
_symmetry.space_group_name_H-M   'P 1'
#
loop_
_entity.id
_entity.type
_entity.pdbx_description
1 polymer ?
#
loop_
_entity_poly.entity_id
_entity_poly.type
_entity_poly.pdbx_seq_one_letter_code
_entity_poly.pdbx_strand_id
1 'polypeptide(L)' 'EDKVVPPDQAESMVNALREKGLPVTYVTFENEGHGFRDATNIQQSLENELYFYSRIFGFERAEVVQSVRIENLNG' A
#
# COMPACT_ATOMS: atom_id res chain seq x y z
N GLU A 1 6.19 -14.83 5.19
CA GLU A 1 6.33 -15.80 4.09
C GLU A 1 4.99 -16.00 3.38
N ASP A 2 4.68 -15.18 2.37
CA ASP A 2 3.56 -15.47 1.48
C ASP A 2 3.98 -16.58 0.51
N LYS A 3 3.36 -17.75 0.65
CA LYS A 3 3.62 -18.96 -0.17
C LYS A 3 2.60 -19.12 -1.30
N VAL A 4 1.57 -18.27 -1.34
CA VAL A 4 0.49 -18.31 -2.35
C VAL A 4 0.79 -17.31 -3.47
N VAL A 5 1.29 -16.13 -3.11
CA VAL A 5 1.77 -15.13 -4.06
C VAL A 5 3.20 -14.75 -3.67
N PRO A 6 4.22 -15.16 -4.46
CA PRO A 6 5.60 -14.79 -4.18
C PRO A 6 5.79 -13.26 -4.17
N PRO A 7 6.61 -12.71 -3.25
CA PRO A 7 6.90 -11.28 -3.17
C PRO A 7 7.33 -10.65 -4.52
N ASP A 8 8.09 -11.40 -5.32
CA ASP A 8 8.58 -11.00 -6.64
C ASP A 8 7.47 -10.59 -7.61
N GLN A 9 6.26 -11.15 -7.47
CA GLN A 9 5.11 -10.77 -8.30
C GLN A 9 4.61 -9.36 -7.94
N ALA A 10 4.54 -9.05 -6.65
CA ALA A 10 4.18 -7.72 -6.18
C ALA A 10 5.25 -6.70 -6.59
N GLU A 11 6.53 -7.02 -6.44
CA GLU A 11 7.63 -6.15 -6.86
C GLU A 11 7.61 -5.86 -8.35
N SER A 12 7.38 -6.89 -9.18
CA SER A 12 7.27 -6.73 -10.64
C SER A 12 6.13 -5.80 -11.03
N MET A 13 4.97 -5.93 -10.38
CA MET A 13 3.84 -5.04 -10.60
C MET A 13 4.15 -3.60 -10.18
N VAL A 14 4.75 -3.41 -9.00
CA VAL A 14 5.11 -2.09 -8.49
C VAL A 14 6.12 -1.41 -9.42
N ASN A 15 7.13 -2.13 -9.89
CA ASN A 15 8.11 -1.58 -10.83
C ASN A 15 7.45 -1.16 -12.14
N ALA A 16 6.55 -1.96 -12.70
CA ALA A 16 5.79 -1.59 -13.89
C ALA A 16 4.90 -0.35 -13.69
N LEU A 17 4.33 -0.16 -12.49
CA LEU A 17 3.57 1.05 -12.15
C LEU A 17 4.48 2.28 -12.01
N ARG A 18 5.65 2.12 -11.38
CA ARG A 18 6.66 3.18 -11.22
C ARG A 18 7.16 3.68 -12.57
N GLU A 19 7.53 2.77 -13.47
CA GLU A 19 8.02 3.09 -14.82
C GLU A 19 6.97 3.83 -15.67
N LYS A 20 5.69 3.51 -15.47
CA LYS A 20 4.57 4.20 -16.13
C LYS A 20 4.24 5.57 -15.52
N GLY A 21 4.93 5.97 -14.44
CA GLY A 21 4.65 7.22 -13.73
C GLY A 21 3.29 7.24 -13.03
N LEU A 22 2.75 6.07 -12.68
CA LEU A 22 1.45 5.97 -12.01
C LEU A 22 1.61 6.04 -10.48
N PRO A 23 0.67 6.67 -9.77
CA PRO A 23 0.67 6.69 -8.31
C PRO A 23 0.73 5.30 -7.72
N VAL A 24 1.74 5.05 -6.88
CA VAL A 24 1.94 3.72 -6.28
C VAL A 24 2.54 3.84 -4.89
N THR A 25 2.11 2.94 -4.01
CA THR A 25 2.66 2.74 -2.68
C THR A 25 2.97 1.27 -2.53
N TYR A 26 4.15 0.94 -2.01
CA TYR A 26 4.55 -0.42 -1.71
C TYR A 26 5.05 -0.50 -0.26
N VAL A 27 4.40 -1.35 0.53
CA VAL A 27 4.72 -1.58 1.95
C VAL A 27 4.78 -3.09 2.15
N THR A 28 5.86 -3.54 2.77
CA THR A 28 6.04 -4.95 3.15
C THR A 28 5.96 -5.08 4.67
N PHE A 29 5.32 -6.15 5.14
CA PHE A 29 5.26 -6.49 6.55
C PHE A 29 6.11 -7.73 6.77
N GLU A 30 7.25 -7.56 7.43
CA GLU A 30 8.14 -8.67 7.76
C GLU A 30 7.41 -9.68 8.66
N ASN A 31 7.67 -10.98 8.44
CA ASN A 31 7.06 -12.09 9.19
C ASN A 31 5.57 -12.39 8.94
N GLU A 32 4.90 -11.65 8.06
CA GLU A 32 3.52 -11.97 7.63
C GLU A 32 3.47 -12.92 6.44
N GLY A 33 2.41 -13.74 6.37
CA GLY A 33 2.14 -14.68 5.27
C GLY A 33 0.99 -14.22 4.37
N HIS A 34 0.34 -15.17 3.69
CA HIS A 34 -0.87 -14.88 2.92
C HIS A 34 -2.03 -14.51 3.84
N GLY A 35 -2.42 -13.24 3.82
CA GLY A 35 -3.35 -12.64 4.78
C GLY A 35 -2.65 -12.26 6.09
N PHE A 36 -2.67 -10.96 6.42
CA PHE A 36 -2.08 -10.44 7.66
C PHE A 36 -2.83 -10.99 8.88
N ARG A 37 -2.09 -11.39 9.91
CA ARG A 37 -2.66 -11.90 11.17
C ARG A 37 -2.42 -10.97 12.34
N ASP A 38 -1.35 -10.19 12.31
CA ASP A 38 -1.09 -9.20 13.33
C ASP A 38 -2.06 -8.03 13.19
N ALA A 39 -2.72 -7.68 14.31
CA ALA A 39 -3.72 -6.61 14.33
C ALA A 39 -3.13 -5.25 13.94
N THR A 40 -1.86 -5.00 14.26
CA THR A 40 -1.13 -3.77 13.91
C THR A 40 -0.90 -3.70 12.41
N ASN A 41 -0.47 -4.80 11.79
CA ASN A 41 -0.26 -4.86 10.34
C ASN A 41 -1.58 -4.73 9.56
N ILE A 42 -2.66 -5.34 10.08
CA ILE A 42 -4.01 -5.19 9.51
C ILE A 42 -4.46 -3.72 9.59
N GLN A 43 -4.35 -3.10 10.76
CA GLN A 43 -4.72 -1.70 10.94
C GLN A 43 -3.90 -0.80 10.01
N GLN A 44 -2.58 -0.97 9.99
CA GLN A 44 -1.70 -0.18 9.13
C GLN A 44 -2.00 -0.37 7.64
N SER A 45 -2.32 -1.58 7.20
CA SER A 45 -2.76 -1.86 5.83
C SER A 45 -4.02 -1.05 5.47
N LEU A 46 -5.04 -1.08 6.33
CA LEU A 46 -6.31 -0.39 6.12
C LEU A 46 -6.14 1.14 6.14
N GLU A 47 -5.32 1.65 7.07
CA GLU A 47 -5.03 3.09 7.16
C GLU A 47 -4.27 3.59 5.92
N ASN A 48 -3.28 2.83 5.46
CA ASN A 48 -2.52 3.16 4.24
C ASN A 48 -3.43 3.15 3.00
N GLU A 49 -4.32 2.16 2.91
CA GLU A 49 -5.30 2.05 1.83
C GLU A 49 -6.27 3.24 1.82
N LEU A 50 -6.84 3.58 2.98
CA LEU A 50 -7.72 4.74 3.12
C LEU A 50 -6.99 6.05 2.77
N TYR A 51 -5.75 6.22 3.22
CA TYR A 51 -4.93 7.37 2.87
C TYR A 51 -4.73 7.45 1.35
N PHE A 52 -4.34 6.35 0.72
CA PHE A 52 -4.15 6.28 -0.73
C PHE A 52 -5.43 6.70 -1.48
N TYR A 53 -6.58 6.13 -1.13
CA TYR A 53 -7.86 6.50 -1.75
C TYR A 53 -8.21 7.97 -1.56
N SER A 54 -7.96 8.53 -0.37
CA SER A 54 -8.22 9.96 -0.13
C SER A 54 -7.40 10.87 -1.06
N ARG A 55 -6.16 10.48 -1.36
CA ARG A 55 -5.26 11.23 -2.25
C ARG A 55 -5.61 11.07 -3.72
N ILE A 56 -6.06 9.88 -4.14
CA ILE A 56 -6.45 9.60 -5.53
C ILE A 56 -7.82 10.16 -5.87
N PHE A 57 -8.81 10.03 -4.96
CA PHE A 57 -10.19 10.45 -5.19
C PHE A 57 -10.51 11.85 -4.63
N GLY A 58 -9.59 12.46 -3.88
CA GLY A 58 -9.71 13.84 -3.43
C GLY A 58 -10.78 14.09 -2.37
N PHE A 59 -11.04 13.13 -1.48
CA PHE A 59 -12.00 13.29 -0.38
C PHE A 59 -11.33 13.56 0.96
N GLU A 60 -12.05 14.25 1.84
CA GLU A 60 -11.62 14.47 3.22
C GLU A 60 -11.89 13.22 4.06
N ARG A 61 -10.87 12.80 4.81
CA ARG A 61 -10.97 11.67 5.74
C ARG A 61 -11.57 12.17 7.04
N ALA A 62 -12.43 11.35 7.67
CA ALA A 62 -13.00 11.66 8.97
C ALA A 62 -11.95 11.62 10.10
N GLU A 63 -10.93 10.77 9.95
CA GLU A 63 -9.86 10.57 10.93
C GLU A 63 -8.48 10.87 10.33
N VAL A 64 -7.57 11.35 11.18
CA VAL A 64 -6.16 11.51 10.82
C VAL A 64 -5.49 10.15 10.88
N VAL A 65 -5.42 9.47 9.74
CA VAL A 65 -4.62 8.24 9.59
C VAL A 65 -3.17 8.56 9.22
N GLN A 66 -2.27 7.62 9.53
CA GLN A 66 -0.85 7.73 9.19
C GLN A 66 -0.68 8.01 7.69
N SER A 67 0.13 9.02 7.35
CA SER A 67 0.44 9.30 5.95
C SER A 67 1.42 8.25 5.43
N VAL A 68 1.10 7.66 4.28
CA VAL A 68 2.02 6.80 3.55
C VAL A 68 2.59 7.53 2.33
N ARG A 69 3.84 7.23 1.98
CA ARG A 69 4.47 7.76 0.78
C ARG A 69 3.77 7.19 -0.45
N ILE A 70 3.29 8.08 -1.31
CA ILE A 70 2.75 7.73 -2.63
C ILE A 70 3.73 8.25 -3.66
N GLU A 71 4.42 7.33 -4.33
CA GLU A 71 5.33 7.63 -5.43
C GLU A 71 4.53 8.07 -6.65
N ASN A 72 5.08 8.96 -7.48
CA ASN A 72 4.44 9.49 -8.70
C ASN A 72 3.05 10.13 -8.50
N LEU A 73 2.71 10.52 -7.26
CA LEU A 73 1.51 11.30 -7.00
C LEU A 73 1.75 12.76 -7.43
N ASN A 74 1.33 13.07 -8.66
CA ASN A 74 1.32 14.45 -9.13
C ASN A 74 0.08 15.14 -8.54
N GLY A 75 0.30 16.23 -7.81
CA GLY A 75 -0.73 17.11 -7.28
C GLY A 75 -1.04 18.25 -8.24
#